data_AF-A0A7H4N0Z9-F1
#
_entry.id   AF-A0A7H4N0Z9-F1
#
_cell.length_a   1.000
_cell.length_b   1.000
_cell.length_c   1.000
_cell.angle_alpha   90.00
_cell.angle_beta   90.00
_cell.angle_gamma   90.00
#
_symmetry.space_group_name_H-M   'P 1'
#
loop_
_entity.id
_entity.type
_entity.pdbx_description
1 polymer ?
#
loop_
_entity_poly.entity_id
_entity_poly.type
_entity_poly.pdbx_seq_one_letter_code
_entity_poly.pdbx_strand_id
1 'polypeptide(L)'
;MVFKPSELTPQSGEAVVKLWAEAGLPPGVLNLLQGGRETGEALSGQADIDGLLFTGSSATGFQLHRQACRAAGKNSRSRDGRQQPADRR
;
A
#
# COMPACT_ATOMS: atom_id res chain seq x y z
N MET A 1 -4.31 3.22 -6.37
CA MET A 1 -3.69 3.84 -5.18
C MET A 1 -4.56 3.62 -3.96
N VAL A 2 -3.95 3.29 -2.82
CA VAL A 2 -4.62 3.30 -1.51
C VAL A 2 -4.21 4.55 -0.78
N PHE A 3 -5.16 5.41 -0.44
CA PHE A 3 -4.93 6.66 0.27
C PHE A 3 -5.38 6.52 1.72
N LYS A 4 -4.44 6.62 2.66
CA LYS A 4 -4.71 6.56 4.11
C LYS A 4 -4.44 7.90 4.79
N PRO A 5 -5.46 8.76 5.02
CA PRO A 5 -5.27 10.02 5.72
C PRO A 5 -5.01 9.80 7.22
N SER A 6 -4.63 10.87 7.92
CA SER A 6 -4.48 10.87 9.38
C SER A 6 -5.80 10.56 10.08
N GLU A 7 -5.75 9.74 11.12
CA GLU A 7 -6.85 9.46 12.03
C GLU A 7 -7.35 10.69 12.80
N LEU A 8 -6.53 11.74 12.86
CA LEU A 8 -6.90 13.01 13.50
C LEU A 8 -7.76 13.89 12.60
N THR A 9 -7.69 13.68 11.28
CA THR A 9 -8.43 14.47 10.27
C THR A 9 -9.05 13.59 9.18
N PRO A 10 -9.81 12.54 9.55
CA PRO A 10 -10.28 11.53 8.60
C PRO A 10 -11.25 12.11 7.55
N GLN A 11 -12.08 13.07 7.95
CA GLN A 11 -13.05 13.72 7.08
C GLN A 11 -12.40 14.57 5.98
N SER A 12 -11.24 15.16 6.23
CA SER A 12 -10.51 15.92 5.22
C SER A 12 -10.04 15.02 4.09
N GLY A 13 -9.51 13.84 4.43
CA GLY A 13 -9.13 12.84 3.42
C GLY A 13 -10.33 12.29 2.66
N GLU A 14 -11.45 12.07 3.34
CA GLU A 14 -12.70 11.67 2.69
C GLU A 14 -13.21 12.71 1.70
N ALA A 15 -13.18 13.99 2.06
CA ALA A 15 -13.57 15.09 1.17
C ALA A 15 -12.71 15.13 -0.10
N VAL A 16 -11.39 14.94 0.00
CA VAL A 16 -10.50 14.86 -1.17
C VAL A 16 -10.90 13.72 -2.09
N VAL A 17 -11.20 12.54 -1.55
CA VAL A 17 -11.60 11.38 -2.37
C VAL A 17 -12.96 11.61 -3.05
N LYS A 18 -13.92 12.26 -2.36
CA LYS A 18 -15.21 12.66 -2.95
C LYS A 18 -15.02 13.61 -4.14
N LEU A 19 -14.17 14.64 -3.98
CA LEU A 19 -13.86 15.59 -5.06
C LEU A 19 -13.24 14.88 -6.28
N TRP A 20 -12.37 13.89 -6.07
CA TRP A 20 -11.82 13.10 -7.18
C TRP A 20 -12.88 12.23 -7.87
N ALA A 21 -13.80 11.64 -7.11
CA ALA A 21 -14.91 10.88 -7.68
C ALA A 21 -15.84 11.79 -8.51
N GLU A 22 -16.18 12.98 -8.00
CA GLU A 22 -16.97 14.00 -8.71
C GLU A 22 -16.26 14.49 -10.00
N ALA A 23 -14.93 14.56 -9.98
CA ALA A 23 -14.11 14.88 -11.16
C ALA A 23 -14.07 13.76 -12.22
N GLY A 24 -14.73 12.62 -11.97
CA GLY A 24 -14.81 11.51 -12.92
C GLY A 24 -13.64 10.53 -12.85
N LEU A 25 -12.88 10.50 -11.74
CA LEU A 25 -11.83 9.50 -11.56
C LEU A 25 -12.45 8.09 -11.55
N PRO A 26 -11.98 7.16 -12.39
CA PRO A 26 -12.57 5.83 -12.46
C PRO A 26 -12.52 5.08 -11.11
N PRO A 27 -13.57 4.30 -10.76
CA PRO A 27 -13.57 3.49 -9.55
C PRO A 27 -12.35 2.57 -9.46
N GLY A 28 -11.80 2.41 -8.26
CA GLY A 28 -10.63 1.57 -8.01
C GLY A 28 -9.27 2.25 -8.24
N VAL A 29 -9.22 3.40 -8.95
CA VAL A 29 -7.96 4.15 -9.13
C VAL A 29 -7.50 4.78 -7.81
N LEU A 30 -8.42 5.34 -7.05
CA LEU A 30 -8.19 5.89 -5.71
C LEU A 30 -9.14 5.24 -4.71
N ASN A 31 -8.58 4.52 -3.74
CA ASN A 31 -9.34 3.87 -2.68
C ASN A 31 -8.97 4.51 -1.34
N LEU A 32 -9.98 4.94 -0.59
CA LEU A 32 -9.81 5.50 0.75
C LEU A 32 -9.69 4.37 1.77
N LEU A 33 -8.65 4.41 2.61
CA LEU A 33 -8.53 3.54 3.78
C LEU A 33 -8.40 4.40 5.03
N GLN A 34 -9.40 4.34 5.92
CA GLN A 34 -9.33 5.01 7.22
C GLN A 34 -8.63 4.11 8.24
N GLY A 35 -8.01 4.73 9.24
CA GLY A 35 -7.39 4.02 10.34
C GLY A 35 -6.19 4.76 10.90
N GLY A 36 -5.65 4.29 12.02
CA GLY A 36 -4.51 4.93 12.70
C GLY A 36 -3.16 4.38 12.29
N ARG A 37 -2.17 4.57 13.17
CA ARG A 37 -0.82 3.99 13.07
C ARG A 37 -0.81 2.51 12.65
N GLU A 38 -1.60 1.67 13.32
CA GLU A 38 -1.59 0.21 13.10
C GLU A 38 -2.00 -0.17 11.68
N THR A 39 -2.98 0.54 11.11
CA THR A 39 -3.39 0.38 9.71
C THR A 39 -2.27 0.74 8.75
N GLY A 40 -1.51 1.81 9.04
CA GLY A 40 -0.35 2.21 8.24
C GLY A 40 0.77 1.18 8.25
N GLU A 41 1.09 0.63 9.44
CA GLU A 41 2.10 -0.41 9.61
C GLU A 41 1.70 -1.75 8.95
N ALA A 42 0.42 -2.11 9.03
CA ALA A 42 -0.09 -3.29 8.35
C ALA A 42 -0.01 -3.12 6.82
N LEU A 43 -0.32 -1.92 6.31
CA LEU A 43 -0.28 -1.61 4.89
C LEU A 43 1.15 -1.65 4.34
N SER A 44 2.12 -1.00 4.99
CA SER A 44 3.53 -0.98 4.56
C SER A 44 4.21 -2.36 4.51
N GLY A 45 3.66 -3.35 5.21
CA GLY A 45 4.15 -4.72 5.22
C GLY A 45 3.61 -5.61 4.10
N GLN A 46 2.68 -5.13 3.27
CA GLN A 46 2.10 -5.91 2.18
C GLN A 46 3.06 -6.00 0.99
N ALA A 47 3.22 -7.21 0.45
CA ALA A 47 4.14 -7.45 -0.64
C ALA A 47 3.63 -6.89 -1.98
N ASP A 48 2.30 -6.73 -2.12
CA ASP A 48 1.64 -6.30 -3.35
C ASP A 48 1.61 -4.77 -3.53
N ILE A 49 2.29 -4.02 -2.65
CA ILE A 49 2.44 -2.58 -2.78
C ILE A 49 3.73 -2.28 -3.54
N ASP A 50 3.60 -1.75 -4.75
CA ASP A 50 4.73 -1.40 -5.62
C ASP A 50 5.51 -0.16 -5.14
N GLY A 51 4.89 0.69 -4.31
CA GLY A 51 5.52 1.90 -3.80
C GLY A 51 4.78 2.51 -2.61
N LEU A 52 5.56 3.16 -1.73
CA LEU A 52 5.05 3.84 -0.55
C LEU A 52 5.46 5.32 -0.57
N LEU A 53 4.48 6.21 -0.60
CA LEU A 53 4.66 7.64 -0.37
C LEU A 53 4.16 7.98 1.03
N PHE A 54 5.01 8.61 1.84
CA PHE A 54 4.70 8.94 3.23
C PHE A 54 5.08 10.39 3.56
N THR A 55 4.22 11.07 4.31
CA THR A 55 4.47 12.39 4.88
C THR A 55 4.21 12.36 6.38
N GLY A 56 5.23 12.69 7.18
CA GLY A 56 5.17 12.65 8.63
C GLY A 56 6.58 12.75 9.22
N SER A 57 6.76 12.24 10.43
CA SER A 57 8.08 12.27 11.09
C SER A 57 9.10 11.39 10.35
N SER A 58 10.37 11.81 10.36
CA SER A 58 11.47 11.03 9.77
C SER A 58 11.61 9.65 10.42
N ALA A 59 11.38 9.55 11.74
CA ALA A 59 11.44 8.29 12.47
C ALA A 59 10.40 7.28 11.95
N THR A 60 9.14 7.72 11.79
CA THR A 60 8.08 6.87 11.23
C THR A 60 8.36 6.51 9.78
N GLY A 61 8.76 7.50 8.96
CA GLY A 61 9.08 7.27 7.55
C GLY A 61 10.19 6.22 7.37
N PHE A 62 11.23 6.26 8.20
CA PHE A 62 12.30 5.26 8.18
C PHE A 62 11.81 3.85 8.54
N GLN A 63 10.92 3.72 9.54
CA GLN A 63 10.36 2.41 9.91
C GLN A 63 9.49 1.84 8.78
N LEU A 64 8.62 2.66 8.19
CA LEU A 64 7.76 2.24 7.10
C LEU A 64 8.58 1.85 5.85
N HIS A 65 9.62 2.62 5.52
CA HIS A 65 10.55 2.30 4.44
C HIS A 65 11.22 0.93 4.65
N ARG A 66 11.72 0.66 5.86
CA ARG A 66 12.33 -0.65 6.17
C ARG A 66 11.35 -1.80 6.03
N GLN A 67 10.09 -1.62 6.44
CA GLN A 67 9.05 -2.64 6.29
C GLN A 67 8.71 -2.88 4.81
N ALA A 68 8.54 -1.82 4.03
CA ALA A 68 8.25 -1.91 2.59
C ALA A 68 9.38 -2.64 1.84
N CYS A 69 10.64 -2.33 2.11
CA CYS A 69 11.78 -3.04 1.49
C CYS A 69 11.78 -4.55 1.82
N ARG A 70 11.43 -4.91 3.06
CA ARG A 70 11.33 -6.32 3.47
C ARG A 70 10.18 -7.04 2.75
N ALA A 71 9.05 -6.36 2.56
CA ALA A 71 7.89 -6.91 1.87
C ALA A 71 8.16 -7.13 0.38
N ALA A 72 8.79 -6.16 -0.29
CA ALA A 72 9.18 -6.27 -1.70
C ALA A 72 10.11 -7.47 -1.97
N GLY A 73 11.03 -7.77 -1.03
CA GLY A 73 11.89 -8.95 -1.10
C GLY A 73 11.17 -10.31 -0.96
N LYS A 74 9.91 -10.34 -0.53
CA LYS A 74 9.07 -11.56 -0.53
C LYS A 74 8.50 -11.82 -1.92
N ASN A 75 8.10 -10.77 -2.64
CA ASN A 75 7.52 -10.89 -3.98
C ASN A 75 8.52 -11.27 -5.08
N SER A 76 9.82 -11.10 -4.82
CA SER A 76 10.87 -11.60 -5.73
C SER A 76 11.09 -13.12 -5.66
N ARG A 77 10.58 -13.82 -4.63
CA ARG A 77 10.76 -15.27 -4.47
C ARG A 77 9.64 -16.14 -5.08
N SER A 78 8.55 -15.55 -5.58
CA SER A 78 7.39 -16.33 -6.08
C SER A 78 7.07 -16.14 -7.57
N ARG A 79 7.69 -15.17 -8.26
CA ARG A 79 7.41 -14.92 -9.69
C ARG A 79 8.21 -15.79 -10.68
N ASP A 80 9.19 -16.56 -10.21
CA ASP A 80 9.97 -17.52 -11.03
C ASP A 80 9.56 -18.99 -10.81
N GLY A 81 8.30 -19.21 -10.41
CA GLY A 81 7.73 -20.53 -10.17
C GLY A 81 7.14 -21.19 -11.42
N ARG A 82 7.80 -21.14 -12.59
CA ARG A 82 7.48 -22.13 -13.64
C ARG A 82 8.12 -23.46 -13.22
N GLN A 83 7.40 -24.24 -12.43
CA GLN A 83 7.68 -25.67 -12.30
C GLN A 83 7.50 -26.29 -13.69
N GLN A 84 8.61 -26.54 -14.38
CA GLN A 84 8.64 -27.47 -15.51
C GLN A 84 8.11 -28.82 -15.00
N PRO A 85 7.15 -29.46 -15.68
CA PRO A 85 6.73 -30.79 -15.28
C PRO A 85 7.91 -31.74 -15.48
N ALA A 86 8.34 -32.38 -14.39
CA ALA A 86 9.29 -33.48 -14.42
C ALA A 86 8.65 -34.63 -15.21
N ASP A 87 9.19 -34.87 -16.40
CA ASP A 87 8.86 -35.99 -17.27
C ASP A 87 9.16 -37.30 -16.52
N ARG A 88 8.10 -38.09 -16.27
CA ARG A 88 8.20 -39.41 -15.63
C ARG A 88 8.73 -40.39 -16.66
N ARG A 89 9.93 -40.92 -16.43
CA ARG A 89 10.28 -42.27 -16.85
C ARG A 89 10.01 -43.26 -15.74
#